data_AF-A0A9D2HDW6-F1
#
_entry.id   AF-A0A9D2HDW6-F1
#
_cell.length_a   1.000
_cell.length_b   1.000
_cell.length_c   1.000
_cell.angle_alpha   90.00
_cell.angle_beta   90.00
_cell.angle_gamma   90.00
#
_symmetry.space_group_name_H-M   'P 1'
#
loop_
_entity.id
_entity.type
_entity.pdbx_description
1 polymer ?
#
loop_
_entity_poly.entity_id
_entity_poly.type
_entity_poly.pdbx_seq_one_letter_code
_entity_poly.pdbx_strand_id
1 'polypeptide(L)'
;MSTSPANLGLYLKHGEHCLFPTDSSAEDIARNVIRLMDDAAPARRLGENGRDFVRRYLSRDKSAARAEAFYQRLSGDEGGRG
;
A
#
# COMPACT_ATOMS: atom_id res chain seq x y z
N MET A 1 -0.16 22.34 -7.17
CA MET A 1 -0.55 21.18 -7.99
C MET A 1 -0.40 19.95 -7.11
N SER A 2 -1.49 19.47 -6.49
CA SER A 2 -1.43 18.38 -5.50
C SER A 2 -1.54 17.05 -6.24
N THR A 3 -0.40 16.42 -6.53
CA THR A 3 -0.37 14.98 -6.79
C THR A 3 -0.64 14.32 -5.45
N SER A 4 -1.91 14.02 -5.13
CA SER A 4 -2.24 13.23 -3.96
C SER A 4 -1.45 11.93 -4.05
N PRO A 5 -0.43 11.70 -3.22
CA PRO A 5 0.23 10.41 -3.19
C PRO A 5 -0.85 9.44 -2.71
N ALA A 6 -0.96 8.26 -3.31
CA ALA A 6 -1.61 7.15 -2.64
C ALA A 6 -0.93 7.05 -1.27
N ASN A 7 -1.58 7.55 -0.22
CA ASN A 7 -0.96 7.70 1.08
C ASN A 7 -0.94 6.31 1.69
N LEU A 8 0.01 5.49 1.24
CA LEU A 8 0.18 4.09 1.64
C LEU A 8 0.26 3.99 3.16
N GLY A 9 0.87 4.99 3.80
CA GLY A 9 0.93 5.14 5.25
C GLY A 9 -0.43 5.27 5.93
N LEU A 10 -1.49 5.67 5.22
CA LEU A 10 -2.84 5.82 5.77
C LEU A 10 -3.56 4.46 5.96
N TYR A 11 -3.10 3.42 5.28
CA TYR A 11 -3.68 2.07 5.37
C TYR A 11 -2.69 1.00 5.88
N LEU A 12 -1.38 1.25 5.79
CA LEU A 12 -0.37 0.43 6.43
C LEU A 12 -0.45 0.59 7.96
N LYS A 13 -0.26 -0.51 8.67
CA LYS A 13 -0.37 -0.55 10.13
C LYS A 13 0.89 -1.13 10.74
N HIS A 14 1.43 -0.42 11.72
CA HIS A 14 2.58 -0.87 12.51
C HIS A 14 2.26 -2.22 13.18
N GLY A 15 3.19 -3.17 13.11
CA GLY A 15 3.09 -4.50 13.71
C GLY A 15 2.19 -5.49 12.96
N GLU A 16 1.36 -5.01 12.02
CA GLU A 16 0.49 -5.85 11.19
C GLU A 16 1.07 -6.04 9.78
N HIS A 17 1.45 -4.95 9.11
CA HIS A 17 1.93 -4.94 7.73
C HIS A 17 3.41 -4.54 7.61
N CYS A 18 3.90 -3.75 8.58
CA CYS A 18 5.25 -3.18 8.59
C CYS A 18 5.67 -2.82 10.02
N LEU A 19 6.95 -2.50 10.23
CA LEU A 19 7.44 -1.87 11.45
C LEU A 19 7.83 -0.42 11.12
N PHE A 20 7.03 0.53 11.60
CA PHE A 20 7.40 1.94 11.53
C PHE A 20 8.42 2.28 12.61
N PRO A 21 9.50 3.00 12.27
CA PRO A 21 10.33 3.65 13.27
C PRO A 21 9.49 4.65 14.07
N THR A 22 9.65 4.65 15.39
CA THR A 22 8.98 5.55 16.33
C THR A 22 9.60 6.94 16.29
N ASP A 23 10.93 7.02 16.19
CA ASP A 23 11.69 8.28 16.18
C ASP A 23 12.64 8.42 14.97
N SER A 24 12.61 7.48 14.04
CA SER A 24 13.50 7.41 12.86
C SER A 24 14.99 7.40 13.19
N SER A 25 15.36 7.12 14.45
CA SER A 25 16.76 6.97 14.84
C SER A 25 17.34 5.68 14.25
N ALA A 26 18.66 5.70 14.02
CA ALA A 26 19.38 4.50 13.60
C ALA A 26 19.23 3.35 14.63
N GLU A 27 19.16 3.68 15.91
CA GLU A 27 18.95 2.72 16.98
C GLU A 27 17.58 2.05 16.89
N ASP A 28 16.51 2.81 16.65
CA ASP A 28 15.17 2.25 16.52
C ASP A 28 15.00 1.39 15.27
N ILE A 29 15.61 1.79 14.16
CA ILE A 29 15.69 0.97 12.96
C ILE A 29 16.42 -0.34 13.26
N ALA A 30 17.58 -0.28 13.92
CA ALA A 30 18.35 -1.46 14.28
C ALA A 30 17.55 -2.41 15.20
N ARG A 31 16.84 -1.89 16.21
CA ARG A 31 15.97 -2.70 17.08
C ARG A 31 14.87 -3.41 16.29
N ASN A 32 14.25 -2.73 15.33
CA ASN A 32 13.24 -3.35 14.48
C ASN A 32 13.82 -4.46 13.59
N VAL A 33 15.02 -4.27 13.04
CA VAL A 33 15.72 -5.29 12.26
C VAL A 33 16.08 -6.50 13.12
N ILE A 34 16.67 -6.28 14.30
CA ILE A 34 17.01 -7.36 15.25
C ILE A 34 15.76 -8.17 15.61
N ARG A 35 14.65 -7.51 15.93
CA ARG A 35 13.38 -8.18 16.22
C ARG A 35 12.89 -9.09 15.09
N LEU A 36 13.10 -8.70 13.83
CA LEU A 36 12.73 -9.51 12.66
C LEU A 36 13.66 -10.71 12.47
N MET A 37 14.93 -10.59 12.89
CA MET A 37 15.91 -11.68 12.81
C MET A 37 15.70 -12.70 13.94
N ASP A 38 15.37 -12.23 15.14
CA ASP A 38 15.28 -13.07 16.33
C ASP A 38 13.96 -13.86 16.43
N ASP A 39 12.85 -13.32 15.89
CA ASP A 39 11.54 -13.98 15.97
C ASP A 39 10.93 -14.25 14.59
N ALA A 40 11.12 -15.49 14.13
CA ALA A 40 10.69 -15.94 12.81
C ALA A 40 9.17 -15.93 12.63
N ALA A 41 8.38 -16.16 13.69
CA ALA A 41 6.93 -16.28 13.57
C ALA A 41 6.24 -14.91 13.29
N PRO A 42 6.50 -13.83 14.05
CA PRO A 42 6.08 -12.48 13.70
C PRO A 42 6.67 -12.00 12.37
N ALA A 43 7.93 -12.29 12.06
CA ALA A 43 8.54 -11.89 10.80
C ALA A 43 7.78 -12.48 9.60
N ARG A 44 7.46 -13.78 9.66
CA ARG A 44 6.64 -14.45 8.63
C ARG A 44 5.25 -13.81 8.51
N ARG A 45 4.57 -13.62 9.65
CA ARG A 45 3.22 -13.03 9.69
C ARG A 45 3.20 -11.62 9.10
N LEU A 46 4.18 -10.79 9.46
CA LEU A 46 4.32 -9.43 8.92
C LEU A 46 4.49 -9.46 7.40
N GLY A 47 5.35 -10.35 6.88
CA GLY A 47 5.56 -10.51 5.45
C GLY A 47 4.33 -11.02 4.69
N GLU A 48 3.58 -11.97 5.26
CA GLU A 48 2.33 -12.47 4.69
C GLU A 48 1.29 -11.36 4.60
N ASN A 49 1.05 -10.66 5.70
CA ASN A 49 0.10 -9.55 5.76
C ASN A 49 0.49 -8.42 4.80
N GLY A 50 1.77 -8.05 4.75
CA GLY A 50 2.27 -7.02 3.83
C GLY A 50 2.03 -7.38 2.36
N ARG A 51 2.25 -8.64 1.96
CA ARG A 51 1.95 -9.12 0.60
C ARG A 51 0.45 -9.08 0.31
N ASP A 52 -0.38 -9.47 1.27
CA ASP A 52 -1.83 -9.45 1.12
C ASP A 52 -2.37 -8.03 0.99
N PHE A 53 -1.82 -7.08 1.74
CA PHE A 53 -2.11 -5.66 1.61
C PHE A 53 -1.81 -5.16 0.18
N VAL A 54 -0.61 -5.42 -0.34
CA VAL A 54 -0.22 -5.01 -1.71
C VAL A 54 -1.17 -5.60 -2.75
N ARG A 55 -1.52 -6.89 -2.64
CA ARG A 55 -2.45 -7.55 -3.56
C ARG A 55 -3.86 -6.95 -3.51
N ARG A 56 -4.33 -6.55 -2.33
CA ARG A 56 -5.67 -5.97 -2.16
C ARG A 56 -5.76 -4.57 -2.72
N TYR A 57 -4.79 -3.71 -2.40
CA TYR A 57 -4.91 -2.27 -2.60
C TYR A 57 -4.08 -1.71 -3.76
N LEU A 58 -2.99 -2.38 -4.13
CA LEU A 58 -1.98 -1.86 -5.08
C LEU A 58 -1.81 -2.73 -6.33
N SER A 59 -2.77 -3.62 -6.59
CA SER A 59 -2.77 -4.43 -7.81
C SER A 59 -2.81 -3.53 -9.04
N ARG A 60 -1.81 -3.68 -9.92
CA ARG A 60 -1.72 -2.97 -11.20
C ARG A 60 -2.97 -3.18 -12.03
N ASP A 61 -3.48 -4.39 -12.09
CA ASP A 61 -4.66 -4.73 -12.90
C ASP A 61 -5.91 -4.01 -12.39
N LYS A 62 -6.10 -3.94 -11.06
CA LYS A 62 -7.20 -3.17 -10.46
C LYS A 62 -7.08 -1.67 -10.75
N SER A 63 -5.87 -1.13 -10.69
CA SER A 63 -5.61 0.28 -10.99
C SER A 63 -5.85 0.59 -12.47
N ALA A 64 -5.38 -0.28 -13.37
CA ALA A 64 -5.60 -0.16 -14.81
C ALA A 64 -7.10 -0.22 -15.15
N ALA A 65 -7.84 -1.18 -14.60
CA ALA A 65 -9.28 -1.30 -14.80
C ALA A 65 -10.07 -0.06 -14.31
N ARG A 66 -9.66 0.52 -13.17
CA ARG A 66 -10.26 1.78 -12.66
C ARG A 66 -9.97 2.96 -13.58
N ALA A 67 -8.74 3.07 -14.09
CA ALA A 67 -8.37 4.14 -15.01
C ALA A 67 -9.13 4.01 -16.35
N GLU A 68 -9.22 2.79 -16.89
CA GLU A 68 -9.97 2.50 -18.11
C GLU A 68 -11.46 2.85 -17.94
N ALA A 69 -12.10 2.39 -16.86
CA ALA A 69 -13.51 2.71 -16.58
C ALA A 69 -13.74 4.23 -16.43
N PHE A 70 -12.76 4.94 -15.86
CA PHE A 70 -12.82 6.40 -15.76
C PHE A 70 -12.74 7.08 -17.14
N TYR A 71 -11.81 6.65 -18.00
CA TYR A 71 -11.71 7.18 -19.37
C TYR A 71 -12.95 6.85 -20.20
N GLN A 72 -13.49 5.63 -20.08
CA GLN A 72 -14.74 5.26 -20.76
C GLN A 72 -15.92 6.14 -20.34
N ARG A 73 -16.02 6.50 -19.05
CA ARG A 73 -17.04 7.47 -18.58
C ARG A 73 -16.84 8.86 -19.17
N LEU A 74 -15.61 9.36 -19.19
CA LEU A 74 -15.30 10.67 -19.75
C LEU A 74 -15.57 10.74 -21.26
N SER A 75 -15.21 9.69 -22.00
CA SER A 75 -15.40 9.61 -23.44
C SER A 75 -16.83 9.25 -23.85
N GLY A 76 -17.70 8.92 -22.89
CA GLY A 76 -19.08 8.46 -23.12
C GLY A 76 -20.18 9.49 -22.89
N ASP A 77 -19.86 10.74 -22.54
CA ASP A 77 -20.83 11.83 -22.36
C ASP A 77 -20.72 12.92 -23.45
N GLU A 78 -20.30 12.53 -24.67
CA GLU A 78 -20.43 13.32 -25.90
C GLU A 78 -21.23 12.57 -27.00
N GLY A 79 -22.17 11.72 -26.58
CA GLY A 79 -23.03 10.93 -27.48
C GLY A 79 -24.53 11.28 -27.45
N GLY A 80 -24.94 12.29 -26.67
CA GLY A 80 -26.34 12.69 -26.53
C GLY A 80 -26.84 13.63 -27.64
N ARG A 81 -26.91 13.14 -28.88
CA ARG A 81 -27.83 13.67 -29.90
C ARG A 81 -28.45 12.50 -30.67
N GLY A 82 -29.65 12.13 -30.25
CA GLY A 82 -30.62 11.33 -30.98
C GLY A 82 -32.00 11.74 -30.49
#